data_AF-A0A0L1LJ48-F1
#
_entry.id   AF-A0A0L1LJ48-F1
#
_cell.length_a   1.000
_cell.length_b   1.000
_cell.length_c   1.000
_cell.angle_alpha   90.00
_cell.angle_beta   90.00
_cell.angle_gamma   90.00
#
_symmetry.space_group_name_H-M   'P 1'
#
loop_
_entity.id
_entity.type
_entity.pdbx_description
1 polymer ?
#
loop_
_entity_poly.entity_id
_entity_poly.type
_entity_poly.pdbx_seq_one_letter_code
_entity_poly.pdbx_strand_id
1 'polypeptide(L)'
;MALSLDDLNELSAVQPLNAKEIETVAGFNTPPDWKPKLNADGTPAAPPGAGKMLLKVPGRVGIPVQMTLTDIEKKHHNTDERSNRVVAKDAEAP
;
A
#
# COMPACT_ATOMS: atom_id res chain seq x y z
N MET A 1 4.02 -4.74 -6.07
CA MET A 1 3.63 -6.12 -5.71
C MET A 1 2.70 -6.04 -4.54
N ALA A 2 1.51 -6.63 -4.68
CA ALA A 2 0.45 -6.65 -3.68
C ALA A 2 0.26 -8.14 -3.31
N LEU A 3 0.08 -8.46 -2.03
CA LEU A 3 -0.10 -9.84 -1.58
C LEU A 3 -1.48 -10.32 -2.03
N SER A 4 -1.53 -11.34 -2.88
CA SER A 4 -2.80 -11.93 -3.32
C SER A 4 -3.47 -12.71 -2.18
N LEU A 5 -4.75 -13.04 -2.37
CA LEU A 5 -5.48 -13.86 -1.41
C LEU A 5 -4.84 -15.25 -1.26
N ASP A 6 -4.27 -15.78 -2.34
CA ASP A 6 -3.55 -17.05 -2.36
C ASP A 6 -2.26 -16.96 -1.52
N ASP A 7 -1.45 -15.91 -1.72
CA ASP A 7 -0.22 -15.66 -0.94
C ASP A 7 -0.53 -15.54 0.57
N LEU A 8 -1.67 -14.93 0.93
CA LEU A 8 -2.09 -14.79 2.33
C LEU A 8 -2.55 -16.11 2.94
N ASN A 9 -3.11 -17.03 2.14
CA ASN A 9 -3.43 -18.38 2.59
C ASN A 9 -2.17 -19.21 2.80
N GLU A 10 -1.19 -19.12 1.90
CA GLU A 10 0.12 -19.74 2.08
C GLU A 10 0.84 -19.20 3.34
N LEU A 11 0.81 -17.88 3.53
CA LEU A 11 1.37 -17.25 4.73
C LEU A 11 0.70 -17.75 6.02
N SER A 12 -0.61 -18.03 5.97
CA SER A 12 -1.35 -18.58 7.10
C SER A 12 -0.88 -19.97 7.53
N ALA A 13 -0.16 -20.70 6.67
CA ALA A 13 0.45 -21.98 7.05
C ALA A 13 1.66 -21.80 7.98
N VAL A 14 2.34 -20.64 7.94
CA VAL A 14 3.50 -20.32 8.78
C VAL A 14 3.11 -19.50 10.00
N GLN A 15 2.26 -18.50 9.81
CA GLN A 15 1.73 -17.65 10.88
C GLN A 15 0.20 -17.68 10.82
N PRO A 16 -0.50 -18.30 11.79
CA PRO A 16 -1.95 -18.46 11.72
C PRO A 16 -2.68 -17.11 11.59
N LEU A 17 -3.35 -16.93 10.47
CA LEU A 17 -4.24 -15.80 10.19
C LEU A 17 -5.68 -16.30 10.17
N ASN A 18 -6.61 -15.50 10.69
CA ASN A 18 -8.03 -15.80 10.53
C ASN A 18 -8.57 -15.22 9.21
N ALA A 19 -9.73 -15.70 8.76
CA ALA A 19 -10.33 -15.26 7.50
C ALA A 19 -10.51 -13.73 7.43
N LYS A 20 -10.91 -13.10 8.54
CA LYS A 20 -11.12 -11.65 8.60
C LYS A 20 -9.81 -10.86 8.48
N GLU A 21 -8.72 -11.37 9.03
CA GLU A 21 -7.37 -10.82 8.89
C GLU A 21 -6.90 -10.91 7.44
N ILE A 22 -7.13 -12.04 6.77
CA ILE A 22 -6.80 -12.25 5.35
C ILE A 22 -7.59 -11.27 4.47
N GLU A 23 -8.91 -11.18 4.65
CA GLU A 23 -9.76 -10.22 3.93
C GLU A 23 -9.31 -8.78 4.14
N THR A 24 -8.94 -8.43 5.37
CA THR A 24 -8.45 -7.09 5.72
C THR A 24 -7.17 -6.76 4.96
N VAL A 25 -6.19 -7.67 4.95
CA VAL A 25 -4.90 -7.44 4.28
C VAL A 25 -5.06 -7.45 2.75
N ALA A 26 -5.89 -8.34 2.22
CA ALA A 26 -6.23 -8.35 0.79
C ALA A 26 -6.86 -7.02 0.35
N GLY A 27 -7.68 -6.41 1.22
CA GLY A 27 -8.29 -5.10 1.00
C GLY A 27 -7.32 -3.91 1.04
N PHE A 28 -6.05 -4.10 1.43
CA PHE A 28 -5.02 -3.05 1.34
C PHE A 28 -4.45 -2.92 -0.07
N ASN A 29 -4.69 -3.91 -0.94
CA ASN A 29 -4.20 -3.85 -2.30
C ASN A 29 -4.89 -2.74 -3.09
N THR A 30 -4.13 -2.14 -3.99
CA THR A 30 -4.66 -1.12 -4.90
C THR A 30 -5.43 -1.82 -6.03
N PRO A 31 -6.70 -1.46 -6.28
CA PRO A 31 -7.48 -2.04 -7.38
C PRO A 31 -6.80 -1.79 -8.73
N PRO A 32 -6.97 -2.69 -9.72
CA PRO A 32 -6.38 -2.51 -11.05
C PRO A 32 -6.88 -1.25 -11.77
N ASP A 33 -8.12 -0.83 -11.54
CA ASP A 33 -8.70 0.39 -12.10
C ASP A 33 -8.38 1.68 -11.30
N TRP A 34 -7.53 1.60 -10.28
CA TRP A 34 -7.19 2.77 -9.49
C TRP A 34 -6.35 3.76 -10.29
N LYS A 35 -6.84 5.01 -10.37
CA LYS A 35 -6.11 6.13 -10.97
C LYS A 35 -5.69 7.11 -9.87
N PRO A 36 -4.47 7.68 -9.93
CA PRO A 36 -4.04 8.69 -8.98
C PRO A 36 -5.01 9.87 -9.02
N LYS A 37 -5.59 10.22 -7.89
CA LYS A 37 -6.36 11.46 -7.74
C LYS A 37 -5.42 12.55 -7.25
N LEU A 38 -5.74 13.81 -7.51
CA LEU A 38 -5.05 14.95 -6.91
C LEU A 38 -5.83 15.42 -5.69
N ASN A 39 -5.10 15.77 -4.63
CA ASN A 39 -5.61 16.46 -3.46
C ASN A 39 -5.92 17.93 -3.79
N ALA A 40 -6.58 18.65 -2.89
CA ALA A 40 -6.96 20.06 -3.07
C ALA A 40 -5.75 21.01 -3.23
N ASP A 41 -4.57 20.58 -2.77
CA ASP A 41 -3.28 21.28 -2.89
C ASP A 41 -2.50 20.92 -4.16
N GLY A 42 -3.08 20.10 -5.05
CA GLY A 42 -2.47 19.66 -6.31
C GLY A 42 -1.47 18.50 -6.14
N THR A 43 -1.31 17.94 -4.94
CA THR A 43 -0.43 16.79 -4.70
C THR A 43 -1.12 15.47 -5.04
N PRO A 44 -0.39 14.41 -5.45
CA PRO A 44 -0.97 13.08 -5.63
C PRO A 44 -1.58 12.55 -4.33
N ALA A 45 -2.85 12.17 -4.38
CA ALA A 45 -3.52 11.49 -3.29
C ALA A 45 -2.88 10.10 -3.09
N ALA A 46 -2.66 9.74 -1.83
CA ALA A 46 -2.07 8.47 -1.48
C ALA A 46 -2.94 7.29 -2.00
N PRO A 47 -2.34 6.20 -2.50
CA PRO A 47 -3.09 5.01 -2.89
C PRO A 47 -3.85 4.41 -1.71
N PRO A 48 -4.93 3.66 -1.96
CA PRO A 48 -5.84 3.16 -0.91
C PRO A 48 -5.16 2.24 0.11
N GLY A 49 -4.00 1.66 -0.22
CA GLY A 49 -3.18 0.85 0.67
C GLY A 49 -2.09 1.60 1.42
N ALA A 50 -1.85 2.88 1.12
CA ALA A 50 -0.73 3.63 1.68
C ALA A 50 -0.80 3.69 3.21
N GLY A 51 0.23 3.17 3.87
CA GLY A 51 0.35 3.16 5.33
C GLY A 51 -0.58 2.18 6.05
N LYS A 52 -1.46 1.45 5.36
CA LYS A 52 -2.28 0.40 6.00
C LYS A 52 -1.43 -0.84 6.25
N MET A 53 -1.47 -1.34 7.47
CA MET A 53 -0.75 -2.56 7.85
C MET A 53 -1.54 -3.35 8.91
N LEU A 54 -1.33 -4.66 8.95
CA LEU A 54 -1.87 -5.54 9.99
C LEU A 54 -0.73 -5.92 10.95
N LEU A 55 -0.82 -5.47 12.20
CA LEU A 55 0.12 -5.86 13.24
C LEU A 55 -0.35 -7.17 13.88
N LYS A 56 0.37 -8.26 13.60
CA LYS A 56 0.07 -9.60 14.13
C LYS A 56 1.11 -10.00 15.19
N VAL A 57 0.63 -10.40 16.36
CA VAL A 57 1.44 -10.95 17.46
C VAL A 57 0.97 -12.39 17.75
N PRO A 58 1.87 -13.35 18.02
CA PRO A 58 1.49 -14.72 18.35
C PRO A 58 0.44 -14.78 19.48
N GLY A 59 -0.57 -15.62 19.29
CA GLY A 59 -1.64 -15.82 20.28
C GLY A 59 -2.67 -14.68 20.37
N ARG A 60 -2.62 -13.67 19.49
CA ARG A 60 -3.60 -12.58 19.45
C ARG A 60 -4.20 -12.35 18.06
N VAL A 61 -5.39 -11.77 18.05
CA VAL A 61 -5.99 -11.18 16.85
C VAL A 61 -5.12 -10.01 16.40
N GLY A 62 -4.83 -9.96 15.11
CA GLY A 62 -4.10 -8.89 14.47
C GLY A 62 -4.87 -7.58 14.51
N ILE A 63 -4.14 -6.48 14.67
CA ILE A 63 -4.70 -5.14 14.77
C ILE A 63 -4.38 -4.38 13.48
N PRO A 64 -5.40 -3.94 12.71
CA PRO A 64 -5.15 -3.06 11.58
C PRO A 64 -4.75 -1.68 12.10
N VAL A 65 -3.65 -1.15 11.60
CA VAL A 65 -3.15 0.18 11.97
C VAL A 65 -2.84 1.00 10.72
N GLN A 66 -2.89 2.32 10.88
CA GLN A 66 -2.51 3.29 9.86
C GLN A 66 -1.19 3.93 10.28
N MET A 67 -0.14 3.64 9.52
CA MET A 67 1.14 4.32 9.62
C MET A 67 1.03 5.70 8.97
N THR A 68 1.51 6.72 9.68
CA THR A 68 1.54 8.10 9.21
C THR A 68 2.95 8.66 9.40
N LEU A 69 3.43 9.42 8.43
CA LEU A 69 4.70 10.13 8.56
C LEU A 69 4.52 11.37 9.46
N THR A 70 5.49 11.58 10.34
CA THR A 70 5.60 12.83 11.10
C THR A 70 6.01 13.98 10.20
N ASP A 71 5.82 15.21 10.66
CA ASP A 71 6.16 16.41 9.87
C ASP A 71 7.65 16.54 9.58
N ILE A 72 8.51 15.96 10.43
CA ILE A 72 9.95 15.91 10.21
C ILE A 72 10.28 14.92 9.08
N GLU A 73 9.70 13.71 9.12
CA GLU A 73 9.94 12.68 8.10
C GLU A 73 9.49 13.13 6.71
N LYS A 74 8.34 13.81 6.62
CA LYS A 74 7.84 14.39 5.36
C LYS A 74 8.82 15.39 4.74
N LYS A 75 9.59 16.11 5.56
CA LYS A 75 10.54 17.15 5.10
C LYS A 75 11.88 16.57 4.65
N HIS A 76 12.31 15.46 5.23
CA HIS A 76 13.67 14.96 5.05
C HIS A 76 13.78 13.70 4.18
N HIS A 77 12.71 12.90 4.05
CA HIS A 77 12.77 11.59 3.39
C HIS A 77 11.69 11.41 2.31
N ASN A 78 11.53 12.40 1.43
CA ASN A 78 10.69 12.23 0.25
C ASN A 78 11.37 11.29 -0.77
N THR A 79 11.07 10.00 -0.67
CA THR A 79 11.62 8.98 -1.60
C THR A 79 10.74 8.84 -2.85
N ASP A 80 9.56 9.47 -2.88
CA ASP A 80 8.65 9.42 -4.02
C ASP A 80 9.23 10.11 -5.25
N GLU A 81 10.20 11.03 -5.08
CA GLU A 81 10.94 11.65 -6.18
C GLU A 81 11.64 10.63 -7.09
N ARG A 82 12.07 9.49 -6.53
CA ARG A 82 12.72 8.42 -7.30
C ARG A 82 11.72 7.61 -8.13
N SER A 83 10.49 7.49 -7.66
CA SER A 83 9.42 6.71 -8.29
C SER A 83 8.56 7.54 -9.25
N ASN A 84 8.49 8.86 -9.05
CA ASN A 84 7.71 9.79 -9.88
C ASN A 84 8.47 10.25 -11.14
N ARG A 85 9.51 9.51 -11.56
CA ARG A 85 10.19 9.75 -12.83
C ARG A 85 9.18 9.44 -13.94
N VAL A 86 8.57 10.49 -14.48
CA VAL A 86 7.70 10.40 -15.65
C VAL A 86 8.43 9.58 -16.71
N VAL A 87 7.87 8.42 -17.05
CA VAL A 87 8.31 7.66 -18.22
C VAL A 87 8.06 8.60 -19.39
N ALA A 88 9.15 9.14 -19.95
CA ALA A 88 9.06 9.94 -21.16
C ALA A 88 8.30 9.09 -22.18
N LYS A 89 7.21 9.65 -22.72
CA LYS A 89 6.43 9.02 -23.78
C LYS A 89 7.38 8.87 -24.98
N ASP A 90 8.03 7.73 -25.12
CA ASP A 90 8.86 7.44 -26.28
C ASP A 90 7.96 7.34 -27.51
N ALA A 91 8.19 8.29 -28.42
CA ALA A 91 8.08 8.18 -29.87
C ALA A 91 6.76 7.61 -30.43
N GLU A 92 5.75 8.47 -30.54
CA GLU A 92 4.85 8.40 -31.70
C GLU A 92 5.58 9.13 -32.84
N ALA A 93 6.31 8.36 -33.65
CA ALA A 93 6.89 8.84 -34.90
C ALA A 93 5.84 8.76 -36.02
N PRO A 94 5.86 9.68 -37.00
CA PRO A 94 4.85 9.82 -38.04
C PRO A 94 4.82 8.67 -39.05
#